data_AF-A0A5J4U3N5-F1
#
_entry.id   AF-A0A5J4U3N5-F1
#
_cell.length_a   1.000
_cell.length_b   1.000
_cell.length_c   1.000
_cell.angle_alpha   90.00
_cell.angle_beta   90.00
_cell.angle_gamma   90.00
#
_symmetry.space_group_name_H-M   'P 1'
#
loop_
_entity.id
_entity.type
_entity.pdbx_description
1 polymer ?
#
loop_
_entity_poly.entity_id
_entity_poly.type
_entity_poly.pdbx_seq_one_letter_code
_entity_poly.pdbx_strand_id
1 'polypeptide(L)'
;MEETLQPQPDTGMGGKTIRYLEAWKLVKGVEFIQKGFFLLFKSEDSEKRLQEKLRICPFSGSREEEAAYIEKLEEELRENIIEQIHPEQAKWFNPTFIIPKP
;
A
#
# COMPACT_ATOMS: atom_id res chain seq x y z
N MET A 1 8.77 -29.59 -18.19
CA MET A 1 8.24 -28.48 -19.00
C MET A 1 8.63 -27.23 -18.24
N GLU A 2 9.71 -26.59 -18.69
CA GLU A 2 10.23 -25.35 -18.10
C GLU A 2 9.20 -24.24 -18.37
N GLU A 3 8.50 -23.81 -17.32
CA GLU A 3 7.61 -22.67 -17.39
C GLU A 3 8.48 -21.42 -17.45
N THR A 4 8.72 -20.94 -18.67
CA THR A 4 9.44 -19.69 -18.91
C THR A 4 8.56 -18.55 -18.42
N LEU A 5 8.84 -18.07 -17.20
CA LEU A 5 8.21 -16.89 -16.64
C LEU A 5 8.56 -15.70 -17.54
N GLN A 6 7.58 -15.24 -18.32
CA GLN A 6 7.75 -14.03 -19.10
C GLN A 6 8.13 -12.86 -18.17
N PRO A 7 9.10 -12.02 -18.57
CA PRO A 7 9.51 -10.89 -17.75
C PRO A 7 8.29 -10.00 -17.50
N GLN A 8 7.94 -9.86 -16.22
CA GLN A 8 6.86 -8.98 -15.81
C GLN A 8 7.28 -7.53 -16.11
N PRO A 9 6.42 -6.72 -16.73
CA PRO A 9 6.73 -5.32 -16.94
C PRO A 9 6.92 -4.64 -15.58
N ASP A 10 8.03 -3.91 -15.43
CA ASP A 10 8.38 -3.15 -14.23
C ASP A 10 7.47 -1.92 -14.09
N THR A 11 6.22 -2.19 -13.75
CA THR A 11 5.13 -1.21 -13.70
C THR A 11 4.75 -0.90 -12.25
N GLY A 12 5.47 -1.47 -11.26
CA GLY A 12 5.09 -1.44 -9.85
C GLY A 12 3.81 -2.22 -9.50
N MET A 13 3.19 -2.91 -10.47
CA MET A 13 1.96 -3.66 -10.29
C MET A 13 2.24 -5.14 -10.03
N GLY A 14 1.78 -5.64 -8.88
CA GLY A 14 1.88 -7.07 -8.56
C GLY A 14 1.09 -7.99 -9.50
N GLY A 15 1.39 -9.29 -9.47
CA GLY A 15 0.89 -10.26 -10.46
C GLY A 15 -0.63 -10.40 -10.58
N LYS A 16 -1.41 -10.12 -9.51
CA LYS A 16 -2.88 -10.12 -9.58
C LYS A 16 -3.44 -8.94 -10.37
N THR A 17 -2.74 -7.81 -10.36
CA THR A 17 -3.21 -6.55 -10.97
C THR A 17 -2.84 -6.46 -12.45
N ILE A 18 -1.81 -7.20 -12.89
CA ILE A 18 -1.35 -7.25 -14.29
C ILE A 18 -2.44 -7.71 -15.26
N ARG A 19 -3.34 -8.61 -14.86
CA ARG A 19 -4.47 -9.04 -15.70
C ARG A 19 -5.41 -7.90 -16.10
N TYR A 20 -5.39 -6.78 -15.38
CA TYR A 20 -6.27 -5.64 -15.61
C TYR A 20 -5.55 -4.46 -16.27
N LEU A 21 -4.31 -4.62 -16.75
CA LEU A 21 -3.50 -3.52 -17.27
C LEU A 21 -4.22 -2.67 -18.32
N GLU A 22 -4.90 -3.30 -19.28
CA GLU A 22 -5.66 -2.59 -20.31
C GLU A 22 -6.90 -1.87 -19.76
N ALA A 23 -7.57 -2.46 -18.76
CA ALA A 23 -8.66 -1.79 -18.08
C ALA A 23 -8.16 -0.57 -17.28
N TRP A 24 -7.02 -0.69 -16.60
CA TRP A 24 -6.34 0.40 -15.90
C TRP A 24 -5.96 1.55 -16.85
N LYS A 25 -5.47 1.24 -18.06
CA LYS A 25 -5.21 2.25 -19.09
C LYS A 25 -6.50 2.94 -19.56
N LEU A 26 -7.56 2.17 -19.81
CA LEU A 26 -8.85 2.69 -20.28
C LEU A 26 -9.47 3.69 -19.30
N VAL A 27 -9.42 3.38 -17.99
CA VAL A 27 -9.92 4.27 -16.95
C VAL A 27 -8.90 5.33 -16.53
N LYS A 28 -7.76 5.44 -17.22
CA LYS A 28 -6.67 6.36 -16.86
C LYS A 28 -6.24 6.24 -15.40
N GLY A 29 -6.14 5.02 -14.89
CA GLY A 29 -5.95 4.76 -13.47
C GLY A 29 -4.65 5.35 -12.89
N VAL A 30 -3.61 5.57 -13.71
CA VAL A 30 -2.40 6.31 -13.28
C VAL A 30 -2.74 7.75 -12.88
N GLU A 31 -3.60 8.43 -13.65
CA GLU A 31 -4.05 9.79 -13.31
C GLU A 31 -4.86 9.79 -12.01
N PHE A 32 -5.69 8.76 -11.79
CA PHE A 32 -6.44 8.61 -10.54
C PHE A 32 -5.54 8.39 -9.32
N ILE A 33 -4.49 7.58 -9.45
CA ILE A 33 -3.52 7.36 -8.35
C ILE A 33 -2.81 8.67 -8.03
N GLN A 34 -2.33 9.40 -9.05
CA GLN A 34 -1.62 10.66 -8.85
C GLN A 34 -2.51 11.77 -8.27
N LYS A 35 -3.76 11.88 -8.75
CA LYS A 35 -4.72 12.89 -8.29
C LYS A 35 -5.35 12.54 -6.94
N GLY A 36 -5.31 11.26 -6.57
CA GLY A 36 -5.96 10.73 -5.38
C GLY A 36 -7.47 10.56 -5.54
N PHE A 37 -8.08 9.89 -4.56
CA PHE A 37 -9.53 9.70 -4.49
C PHE A 37 -10.15 10.54 -3.38
N PHE A 38 -11.28 11.18 -3.67
CA PHE A 38 -12.13 11.80 -2.67
C PHE A 38 -13.22 10.81 -2.25
N LEU A 39 -13.35 10.56 -0.95
CA LEU A 39 -14.42 9.74 -0.40
C LEU A 39 -15.70 10.59 -0.35
N LEU A 40 -16.72 10.16 -1.11
CA LEU A 40 -18.07 10.70 -1.03
C LEU A 40 -18.93 9.74 -0.20
N PHE A 41 -19.21 10.11 1.04
CA PHE A 41 -20.06 9.32 1.91
C PHE A 41 -21.53 9.56 1.59
N LYS A 42 -22.30 8.47 1.45
CA LYS A 42 -23.75 8.56 1.24
C LYS A 42 -24.52 8.93 2.51
N SER A 43 -23.93 8.72 3.68
CA SER A 43 -24.49 9.08 4.98
C SER A 43 -23.37 9.50 5.92
N GLU A 44 -23.66 10.41 6.86
CA GLU A 44 -22.72 10.82 7.91
C GLU A 44 -22.27 9.62 8.77
N ASP A 45 -23.16 8.65 8.99
CA ASP A 45 -22.83 7.42 9.71
C ASP A 45 -21.72 6.61 9.03
N SER A 46 -21.58 6.72 7.70
CA SER A 46 -20.53 6.01 6.97
C SER A 46 -19.14 6.54 7.29
N GLU A 47 -19.03 7.86 7.50
CA GLU A 47 -17.78 8.50 7.91
C GLU A 47 -17.42 8.13 9.36
N LYS A 48 -18.40 8.19 10.27
CA LYS A 48 -18.19 7.77 11.68
C LYS A 48 -17.73 6.32 11.79
N ARG A 49 -18.37 5.41 11.05
CA ARG A 49 -17.97 3.99 10.99
C ARG A 49 -16.57 3.80 10.42
N LEU A 50 -16.17 4.63 9.46
CA LEU A 50 -14.80 4.61 8.96
C LEU A 50 -13.83 4.99 10.08
N GLN A 51 -14.08 6.12 10.76
CA GLN A 51 -13.25 6.57 11.88
C GLN A 51 -13.15 5.56 13.02
N GLU A 52 -14.26 4.90 13.40
CA GLU A 52 -14.24 3.83 14.41
C GLU A 52 -13.41 2.61 14.00
N LYS A 53 -13.33 2.33 12.70
CA LYS A 53 -12.54 1.24 12.13
C LYS A 53 -11.08 1.61 11.89
N LEU A 54 -10.74 2.91 11.86
CA LEU A 54 -9.36 3.38 11.81
C LEU A 54 -8.66 3.12 13.13
N ARG A 55 -8.29 1.86 13.35
CA ARG A 55 -7.43 1.46 14.45
C ARG A 55 -6.01 1.41 13.94
N ILE A 56 -5.11 2.05 14.67
CA ILE A 56 -3.68 1.80 14.48
C ILE A 56 -3.45 0.34 14.89
N CYS A 57 -3.16 -0.50 13.92
CA CYS A 57 -2.75 -1.88 14.18
C CYS A 57 -1.27 -1.85 14.57
N PRO A 58 -0.91 -2.27 15.80
CA PRO A 58 0.49 -2.45 16.14
C PRO A 58 1.11 -3.53 15.25
N PHE A 59 2.43 -3.46 15.05
CA PHE A 59 3.16 -4.50 14.34
C PHE A 59 3.00 -5.85 15.06
N SER A 60 2.71 -6.91 14.30
CA SER A 60 2.33 -8.20 14.87
C SER A 60 3.41 -9.28 14.71
N GLY A 61 4.69 -8.91 14.64
CA GLY A 61 5.83 -9.82 14.49
C GLY A 61 6.69 -9.98 15.74
N SER A 62 7.77 -10.75 15.63
CA SER A 62 8.80 -10.87 16.67
C SER A 62 9.59 -9.57 16.83
N ARG A 63 10.38 -9.46 17.90
CA ARG A 63 11.25 -8.30 18.14
C ARG A 63 12.32 -8.16 17.05
N GLU A 64 12.80 -9.27 16.52
CA GLU A 64 13.76 -9.33 15.42
C GLU A 64 13.11 -8.86 14.10
N GLU A 65 11.87 -9.28 13.84
CA GLU A 65 11.10 -8.83 12.67
C GLU A 65 10.77 -7.33 12.76
N GLU A 66 10.42 -6.83 13.95
CA GLU A 66 10.17 -5.41 14.19
C GLU A 66 11.45 -4.58 13.98
N ALA A 67 12.60 -5.05 14.48
CA ALA A 67 13.87 -4.38 14.26
C ALA A 67 14.26 -4.34 12.77
N ALA A 68 14.11 -5.46 12.06
CA ALA A 68 14.36 -5.52 10.62
C ALA A 68 13.39 -4.63 9.82
N TYR A 69 12.13 -4.54 10.27
CA TYR A 69 11.13 -3.64 9.68
C TYR A 69 11.52 -2.17 9.84
N ILE A 70 11.93 -1.75 11.04
CA ILE A 70 12.36 -0.38 11.31
C ILE A 70 13.58 -0.03 10.45
N GLU A 71 14.58 -0.92 10.36
CA GLU A 71 15.76 -0.71 9.51
C GLU A 71 15.37 -0.47 8.03
N LYS A 72 14.40 -1.26 7.51
CA LYS A 72 13.89 -1.10 6.15
C LYS A 72 13.12 0.21 5.95
N LEU A 73 12.30 0.62 6.92
CA LEU A 73 11.62 1.91 6.88
C LEU A 73 12.61 3.08 6.84
N GLU A 74 13.69 3.02 7.64
CA GLU A 74 14.72 4.06 7.64
C GLU A 74 15.48 4.12 6.32
N GLU A 75 15.71 2.97 5.68
CA GLU A 75 16.29 2.89 4.33
C GLU A 75 15.38 3.52 3.28
N GLU A 76 14.10 3.12 3.23
CA GLU A 76 13.12 3.68 2.28
C GLU A 76 12.90 5.19 2.50
N LEU A 77 12.93 5.66 3.75
CA LEU A 77 12.83 7.08 4.07
C LEU A 77 14.06 7.85 3.57
N ARG A 78 15.27 7.30 3.75
CA ARG A 78 16.52 7.90 3.26
C ARG A 78 16.60 7.93 1.73
N GLU A 79 16.05 6.92 1.08
CA GLU A 79 15.94 6.85 -0.38
C GLU A 79 14.80 7.71 -0.95
N ASN A 80 14.02 8.36 -0.09
CA ASN A 80 12.84 9.17 -0.45
C ASN A 80 11.75 8.35 -1.18
N ILE A 81 11.66 7.05 -0.88
CA ILE A 81 10.59 6.17 -1.36
C ILE A 81 9.31 6.44 -0.54
N ILE A 82 9.46 6.68 0.77
CA ILE A 82 8.38 7.02 1.70
C ILE A 82 8.64 8.38 2.36
N GLU A 83 7.58 8.97 2.91
CA GLU A 83 7.64 10.20 3.70
C GLU A 83 6.90 10.04 5.03
N GLN A 84 7.33 10.80 6.04
CA GLN A 84 6.61 10.87 7.31
C GLN A 84 5.43 11.84 7.19
N ILE A 85 4.25 11.40 7.65
CA ILE A 85 3.02 12.20 7.66
C ILE A 85 2.49 12.33 9.08
N HIS A 86 1.73 13.40 9.35
CA HIS A 86 1.00 13.52 10.60
C HIS A 86 -0.13 12.47 10.66
N PRO A 87 -0.36 11.79 11.80
CA PRO A 87 -1.42 10.80 11.92
C PRO A 87 -2.81 11.30 11.49
N GLU A 88 -3.09 12.58 11.70
CA GLU A 88 -4.35 13.23 11.31
C GLU A 88 -4.53 13.36 9.80
N GLN A 89 -3.42 13.28 9.03
CA GLN A 89 -3.45 13.25 7.57
C GLN A 89 -3.75 11.84 7.04
N ALA A 90 -3.51 10.80 7.85
CA ALA A 90 -3.73 9.42 7.47
C ALA A 90 -5.23 9.07 7.52
N LYS A 91 -5.82 8.81 6.35
CA LYS A 91 -7.22 8.34 6.25
C LYS A 91 -7.36 6.83 6.41
N TRP A 92 -6.25 6.10 6.47
CA TRP A 92 -6.20 4.64 6.58
C TRP A 92 -4.84 4.17 7.07
N PHE A 93 -4.83 3.13 7.92
CA PHE A 93 -3.62 2.43 8.35
C PHE A 93 -3.67 1.01 7.80
N ASN A 94 -2.75 0.68 6.89
CA ASN A 94 -2.63 -0.68 6.39
C ASN A 94 -1.79 -1.51 7.37
N PRO A 95 -2.21 -2.74 7.72
CA PRO A 95 -1.32 -3.68 8.38
C PRO A 95 -0.08 -3.92 7.52
N THR A 96 1.09 -3.97 8.16
CA THR A 96 2.37 -4.22 7.50
C THR A 96 3.06 -5.40 8.16
N PHE A 97 3.82 -6.16 7.35
CA PHE A 97 4.62 -7.30 7.75
C PHE A 97 5.89 -7.36 6.89
N ILE A 98 6.92 -8.05 7.39
CA ILE A 98 8.16 -8.32 6.64
C ILE A 98 8.09 -9.74 6.06
N ILE A 99 8.53 -9.89 4.81
CA ILE A 99 8.75 -11.20 4.19
C ILE A 99 10.26 -11.39 4.07
N PRO A 100 10.85 -12.41 4.72
CA PRO A 100 12.27 -12.71 4.54
C PRO A 100 12.52 -13.13 3.09
N LYS A 101 13.62 -12.64 2.50
CA LYS A 101 14.05 -13.13 1.19
C LYS A 101 14.51 -14.59 1.33
N PRO A 102 14.11 -15.48 0.40
CA PRO A 102 14.59 -16.85 0.37
C PRO A 102 16.10 -16.93 0.06
#